data_AF-A0A6V7JY90-F1
#
_entry.id   AF-A0A6V7JY90-F1
#
_cell.length_a   1.000
_cell.length_b   1.000
_cell.length_c   1.000
_cell.angle_alpha   90.00
_cell.angle_beta   90.00
_cell.angle_gamma   90.00
#
_symmetry.space_group_name_H-M   'P 1'
#
loop_
_entity.id
_entity.type
_entity.pdbx_description
1 polymer ?
#
loop_
_entity_poly.entity_id
_entity_poly.type
_entity_poly.pdbx_seq_one_letter_code
_entity_poly.pdbx_strand_id
1 'polypeptide(L)'
;LIPESPRWLLAVGKTSKARKVLEAAAKRNNISEDKVNAAIDSHSNQSGKESDTDAEPSKTYNLIDLFRTPNMRIRSICIAFNWLVCGICFFGVAHYVGHLDGNIFINIAVS
;
A
#
# COMPACT_ATOMS: atom_id res chain seq x y z
N LEU A 1 9.04 18.10 11.84
CA LEU A 1 8.80 16.63 11.81
C LEU A 1 7.58 16.35 10.95
N ILE A 2 7.63 15.31 10.12
CA ILE A 2 6.47 14.86 9.32
C ILE A 2 5.66 13.90 10.21
N PRO A 3 4.35 14.11 10.38
CA PRO A 3 3.52 13.19 11.15
C PRO A 3 3.41 11.83 10.44
N GLU A 4 3.25 10.75 11.21
CA GLU A 4 2.95 9.42 10.67
C GLU A 4 1.64 9.43 9.87
N SER A 5 1.51 8.51 8.91
CA SER A 5 0.33 8.51 8.04
C SER A 5 -0.94 8.22 8.86
N PRO A 6 -2.00 9.04 8.74
CA PRO A 6 -3.23 8.82 9.48
C PRO A 6 -3.89 7.48 9.14
N ARG A 7 -3.71 6.96 7.92
CA ARG A 7 -4.17 5.62 7.52
C ARG A 7 -3.50 4.50 8.32
N TRP A 8 -2.20 4.63 8.61
CA TRP A 8 -1.47 3.67 9.44
C TRP A 8 -1.92 3.75 10.90
N LEU A 9 -2.11 4.98 11.43
CA LEU A 9 -2.62 5.18 12.79
C LEU A 9 -4.00 4.55 12.97
N LEU A 10 -4.89 4.66 11.97
CA LEU A 10 -6.18 3.97 11.96
C LEU A 10 -6.03 2.44 11.90
N ALA A 11 -5.13 1.92 11.05
CA ALA A 11 -4.92 0.48 10.91
C ALA A 11 -4.36 -0.19 12.20
N VAL A 12 -3.61 0.57 13.00
CA VAL A 12 -3.04 0.14 14.29
C VAL A 12 -4.02 0.38 15.46
N GLY A 13 -5.21 0.95 15.21
CA GLY A 13 -6.22 1.23 16.24
C GLY A 13 -5.99 2.52 17.03
N LYS A 14 -4.97 3.33 16.67
CA LYS A 14 -4.66 4.62 17.30
C LYS A 14 -5.51 5.74 16.70
N THR A 15 -6.83 5.61 16.80
CA THR A 15 -7.84 6.53 16.23
C THR A 15 -7.66 7.97 16.74
N SER A 16 -7.41 8.16 18.03
CA SER A 16 -7.18 9.49 18.64
C SER A 16 -5.99 10.23 18.03
N LYS A 17 -4.87 9.52 17.79
CA LYS A 17 -3.69 10.10 17.11
C LYS A 17 -3.98 10.36 15.64
N ALA A 18 -4.70 9.47 14.96
CA ALA A 18 -5.11 9.65 13.58
C ALA A 18 -5.99 10.90 13.40
N ARG A 19 -6.95 11.14 14.31
CA ARG A 19 -7.83 12.31 14.32
C ARG A 19 -7.02 13.61 14.41
N LYS A 20 -6.06 13.70 15.34
CA LYS A 20 -5.19 14.89 15.47
C LYS A 20 -4.39 15.20 14.20
N VAL A 21 -3.87 14.15 13.54
CA VAL A 21 -3.13 14.32 12.27
C VAL A 21 -4.07 14.74 11.13
N LEU A 22 -5.27 14.15 11.05
CA LEU A 22 -6.26 14.51 10.04
C LEU A 22 -6.83 15.92 10.25
N GLU A 23 -7.08 16.35 11.49
CA GLU A 23 -7.51 17.71 11.81
C GLU A 23 -6.46 18.74 11.40
N ALA A 24 -5.19 18.48 11.71
CA ALA A 24 -4.09 19.36 11.29
C ALA A 24 -3.98 19.44 9.75
N ALA A 25 -4.16 18.31 9.06
CA ALA A 25 -4.18 18.27 7.59
C ALA A 25 -5.43 18.98 7.01
N ALA A 26 -6.60 18.81 7.62
CA ALA A 26 -7.85 19.44 7.21
C ALA A 26 -7.81 20.95 7.37
N LYS A 27 -7.24 21.46 8.46
CA LYS A 27 -6.98 22.89 8.67
C LYS A 27 -6.09 23.48 7.58
N ARG A 28 -5.07 22.73 7.14
CA ARG A 28 -4.20 23.15 6.04
C ARG A 28 -4.87 23.10 4.67
N ASN A 29 -5.79 22.16 4.48
CA ASN A 29 -6.48 21.94 3.20
C ASN A 29 -7.87 22.60 3.12
N ASN A 30 -8.28 23.38 4.12
CA ASN A 30 -9.61 24.01 4.22
C ASN A 30 -10.78 23.01 4.08
N ILE A 31 -10.62 21.83 4.65
CA ILE A 31 -11.63 20.76 4.65
C ILE A 31 -12.40 20.82 5.98
N SER A 32 -13.72 20.69 5.92
CA SER A 32 -14.58 20.68 7.12
C SER A 32 -14.30 19.47 8.01
N GLU A 33 -14.36 19.69 9.33
CA GLU A 33 -14.12 18.67 10.35
C GLU A 33 -15.13 17.51 10.27
N ASP A 34 -16.34 17.77 9.76
CA ASP A 34 -17.36 16.74 9.49
C ASP A 34 -16.88 15.68 8.49
N LYS A 35 -16.12 16.09 7.47
CA LYS A 35 -15.55 15.16 6.49
C LYS A 35 -14.42 14.33 7.08
N VAL A 36 -13.72 14.85 8.08
CA VAL A 36 -12.67 14.13 8.80
C VAL A 36 -13.30 13.03 9.67
N ASN A 37 -14.36 13.36 10.41
CA ASN A 37 -15.07 12.36 11.21
C ASN A 37 -15.71 11.28 10.33
N ALA A 38 -16.37 11.67 9.23
CA ALA A 38 -16.92 10.70 8.27
C ALA A 38 -15.83 9.79 7.65
N ALA A 39 -14.63 10.32 7.38
CA ALA A 39 -13.50 9.54 6.90
C ALA A 39 -12.97 8.54 7.94
N ILE A 40 -13.00 8.90 9.23
CA ILE A 40 -12.62 8.00 10.33
C ILE A 40 -13.69 6.91 10.51
N ASP A 41 -14.96 7.29 10.50
CA ASP A 41 -16.10 6.37 10.72
C ASP A 41 -16.25 5.36 9.57
N SER A 42 -16.08 5.79 8.32
CA SER A 42 -16.06 4.88 7.17
C SER A 42 -14.91 3.88 7.24
N HIS A 43 -13.74 4.31 7.72
CA HIS A 43 -12.58 3.44 7.87
C HIS A 43 -12.70 2.48 9.07
N SER A 44 -13.40 2.89 10.13
CA SER A 44 -13.74 2.05 11.29
C SER A 44 -14.69 0.91 10.89
N ASN A 45 -15.76 1.24 10.15
CA ASN A 45 -16.73 0.28 9.62
C ASN A 45 -16.09 -0.75 8.67
N GLN A 46 -15.10 -0.33 7.87
CA GLN A 46 -14.40 -1.23 6.95
C GLN A 46 -13.37 -2.13 7.66
N SER A 47 -12.79 -1.67 8.77
CA SER A 47 -11.72 -2.39 9.48
C SER A 47 -12.21 -3.25 10.65
N GLY A 48 -13.45 -3.09 11.10
CA GLY A 48 -14.05 -3.88 12.19
C GLY A 48 -13.28 -3.83 13.51
N LYS A 49 -12.45 -2.79 13.70
CA LYS A 49 -11.55 -2.60 14.85
C LYS A 49 -11.86 -1.24 15.48
N GLU A 50 -12.91 -1.20 16.28
CA GLU A 50 -13.03 -0.20 17.33
C GLU A 50 -12.32 -0.73 18.56
N SER A 51 -11.09 -0.27 18.81
CA SER A 51 -10.42 -0.54 20.07
C SER A 51 -9.50 0.61 20.41
N ASP A 52 -10.00 1.55 21.22
CA ASP A 52 -9.22 2.54 21.99
C ASP A 52 -8.45 1.86 23.13
N THR A 53 -7.74 0.78 22.81
CA THR A 53 -6.83 0.12 23.75
C THR A 53 -5.43 0.29 23.23
N ASP A 54 -4.63 1.09 23.94
CA ASP A 54 -3.17 1.15 23.85
C ASP A 54 -2.48 -0.21 24.17
N ALA A 55 -3.24 -1.31 24.19
CA ALA A 55 -2.89 -2.59 24.80
C ALA A 55 -3.40 -3.83 24.03
N GLU A 56 -3.78 -3.73 22.75
CA GLU A 56 -3.95 -4.96 21.96
C GLU A 56 -2.59 -5.37 21.35
N PRO A 57 -2.11 -6.60 21.62
CA PRO A 57 -0.83 -7.06 21.10
C PRO A 57 -0.90 -6.98 19.59
N SER A 58 0.13 -6.40 18.98
CA SER A 58 0.36 -6.45 17.55
C SER A 58 0.10 -7.88 17.09
N LYS A 59 -1.06 -8.13 16.45
CA LYS A 59 -1.32 -9.43 15.84
C LYS A 59 -0.22 -9.58 14.81
N THR A 60 0.79 -10.38 15.12
CA THR A 60 1.93 -10.60 14.26
C THR A 60 1.42 -11.41 13.09
N TYR A 61 0.93 -10.71 12.07
CA TYR A 61 0.49 -11.34 10.83
C TYR A 61 1.71 -11.97 10.19
N ASN A 62 1.66 -13.28 10.01
CA ASN A 62 2.73 -13.99 9.33
C ASN A 62 2.46 -13.98 7.83
N LEU A 63 3.51 -14.11 7.00
CA LEU A 63 3.36 -14.24 5.54
C LEU A 63 2.41 -15.38 5.16
N ILE A 64 2.32 -16.41 6.00
CA ILE A 64 1.41 -17.55 5.84
C ILE A 64 -0.08 -17.15 5.96
N ASP A 65 -0.41 -16.13 6.75
CA ASP A 65 -1.79 -15.63 6.86
C ASP A 65 -2.29 -14.99 5.56
N LEU A 66 -1.38 -14.54 4.69
CA LEU A 66 -1.71 -14.04 3.36
C LEU A 66 -2.35 -15.12 2.47
N PHE A 67 -1.92 -16.37 2.66
CA PHE A 67 -2.47 -17.53 1.96
C PHE A 67 -3.72 -18.10 2.63
N ARG A 68 -4.02 -17.69 3.87
CA ARG A 68 -5.12 -18.25 4.67
C ARG A 68 -6.50 -17.76 4.22
N THR A 69 -6.60 -16.54 3.68
CA THR A 69 -7.86 -15.97 3.20
C THR A 69 -7.94 -16.02 1.66
N PRO A 70 -9.01 -16.57 1.06
CA PRO A 70 -9.08 -16.79 -0.40
C PRO A 70 -8.99 -15.49 -1.22
N ASN A 71 -9.58 -14.39 -0.72
CA ASN A 71 -9.53 -13.09 -1.40
C ASN A 71 -8.11 -12.49 -1.39
N MET A 72 -7.37 -12.62 -0.29
CA MET A 72 -5.98 -12.17 -0.21
C MET A 72 -5.04 -13.04 -1.05
N ARG A 73 -5.31 -14.35 -1.13
CA ARG A 73 -4.53 -15.29 -1.95
C ARG A 73 -4.58 -14.93 -3.43
N ILE A 74 -5.76 -14.69 -3.98
CA ILE A 74 -5.92 -14.31 -5.40
C ILE A 74 -5.16 -13.01 -5.68
N ARG A 75 -5.34 -11.98 -4.86
CA ARG A 75 -4.64 -10.70 -5.00
C ARG A 75 -3.12 -10.86 -4.98
N SER A 76 -2.60 -11.68 -4.06
CA SER A 76 -1.17 -11.93 -3.92
C SER A 76 -0.59 -12.68 -5.11
N ILE A 77 -1.32 -13.67 -5.64
CA ILE A 77 -0.93 -14.39 -6.86
C ILE A 77 -0.93 -13.45 -8.07
N CYS A 78 -1.93 -12.58 -8.21
CA CYS A 78 -1.97 -11.60 -9.30
C CYS A 78 -0.76 -10.65 -9.25
N ILE A 79 -0.38 -10.16 -8.07
CA ILE A 79 0.80 -9.30 -7.90
C ILE A 79 2.08 -10.07 -8.23
N ALA A 80 2.21 -11.31 -7.75
CA ALA A 80 3.38 -12.16 -8.04
C ALA A 80 3.50 -12.46 -9.54
N PHE A 81 2.38 -12.75 -10.21
CA PHE A 81 2.34 -12.97 -11.65
C PHE A 81 2.71 -11.70 -12.42
N ASN A 82 2.15 -10.55 -12.04
CA ASN A 82 2.49 -9.27 -12.66
C ASN A 82 3.99 -8.96 -12.52
N TRP A 83 4.57 -9.16 -11.33
CA TRP A 83 5.99 -8.98 -11.11
C TRP A 83 6.84 -9.92 -11.98
N LEU A 84 6.44 -11.18 -12.11
CA LEU A 84 7.11 -12.15 -12.99
C LEU A 84 7.01 -11.75 -14.47
N VAL A 85 5.84 -11.32 -14.95
CA VAL A 85 5.67 -10.87 -16.34
C VAL A 85 6.53 -9.64 -16.60
N CYS A 86 6.50 -8.64 -15.73
CA CYS A 86 7.36 -7.46 -15.86
C CYS A 86 8.84 -7.83 -15.86
N GLY A 87 9.25 -8.76 -14.99
CA GLY A 87 10.61 -9.30 -14.97
C GLY A 87 10.99 -9.99 -16.27
N ILE A 88 10.15 -10.91 -16.78
CA ILE A 88 10.40 -11.62 -18.04
C ILE A 88 10.41 -10.65 -19.22
N CYS A 89 9.53 -9.66 -19.27
CA CYS A 89 9.56 -8.64 -20.33
C CYS A 89 10.87 -7.84 -20.28
N PHE A 90 11.29 -7.39 -19.10
CA PHE A 90 12.53 -6.63 -18.95
C PHE A 90 13.77 -7.46 -19.30
N PHE A 91 13.93 -8.64 -18.70
CA PHE A 91 15.07 -9.52 -18.97
C PHE A 91 15.03 -10.13 -20.37
N GLY A 92 13.85 -10.40 -20.90
CA GLY A 92 13.65 -10.90 -22.26
C GLY A 92 14.07 -9.87 -23.30
N VAL A 93 13.65 -8.62 -23.14
CA VAL A 93 14.09 -7.51 -24.00
C VAL A 93 15.59 -7.28 -23.83
N ALA A 94 16.11 -7.23 -22.60
CA ALA A 94 17.54 -7.03 -22.35
C ALA A 94 18.42 -8.13 -22.96
N HIS A 95 18.00 -9.40 -22.89
CA HIS A 95 18.74 -10.52 -23.48
C HIS A 95 18.65 -10.55 -25.02
N TYR A 96 17.51 -10.12 -25.57
CA TYR A 96 17.31 -10.02 -27.02
C TYR A 96 18.07 -8.84 -27.64
N VAL A 97 18.23 -7.74 -26.90
CA VAL A 97 18.96 -6.55 -27.35
C VAL A 97 20.42 -6.85 -27.72
N GLY A 98 21.05 -7.81 -27.05
CA GLY A 98 22.42 -8.25 -27.34
C GLY A 98 22.54 -9.20 -28.55
N HIS A 99 21.44 -9.80 -29.00
CA HIS A 99 21.39 -10.66 -30.19
C HIS A 99 20.88 -9.94 -31.45
N LEU A 100 20.43 -8.70 -31.31
CA LEU A 100 20.07 -7.85 -32.44
C LEU A 100 21.33 -7.43 -33.18
N ASP A 101 21.40 -7.79 -34.47
CA ASP A 101 22.47 -7.36 -35.36
C ASP A 101 22.40 -5.84 -35.56
N GLY A 102 23.53 -5.14 -35.36
CA GLY A 102 23.60 -3.67 -35.36
C GLY A 102 24.39 -3.10 -34.17
N ASN A 103 24.34 -1.78 -33.98
CA ASN A 103 25.07 -1.12 -32.91
C ASN A 103 24.30 -1.22 -31.58
N ILE A 104 24.85 -1.98 -30.63
CA ILE A 104 24.21 -2.27 -29.33
C ILE A 104 23.80 -1.00 -28.56
N PHE A 105 24.56 0.08 -28.67
CA PHE A 105 24.26 1.34 -27.99
C PHE A 105 23.02 2.03 -28.55
N ILE A 106 22.74 1.90 -29.86
CA ILE A 106 21.54 2.44 -30.49
C ILE A 106 20.32 1.59 -30.12
N ASN A 107 20.47 0.26 -30.09
CA ASN A 107 19.40 -0.64 -29.68
C ASN A 107 19.00 -0.44 -28.21
N ILE A 108 19.96 -0.14 -27.33
CA ILE A 108 19.69 0.21 -25.92
C ILE A 108 19.03 1.59 -25.80
N ALA A 109 19.42 2.58 -26.61
CA ALA A 109 18.86 3.93 -26.54
C ALA A 109 17.41 4.04 -27.03
N VAL A 110 16.96 3.12 -27.88
CA VAL A 110 15.58 3.06 -28.41
C VAL A 110 14.64 2.23 -27.52
N SER A 111 15.19 1.30 -26.72
CA SER A 111 14.42 0.46 -25.78
C SER A 111 14.00 1.19 -24.52
#